data_AF-A0A7X7RPU2-F1
#
_entry.id   AF-A0A7X7RPU2-F1
#
_cell.length_a   1.000
_cell.length_b   1.000
_cell.length_c   1.000
_cell.angle_alpha   90.00
_cell.angle_beta   90.00
_cell.angle_gamma   90.00
#
_symmetry.space_group_name_H-M   'P 1'
#
loop_
_entity.id
_entity.type
_entity.pdbx_description
1 polymer ?
#
loop_
_entity_poly.entity_id
_entity_poly.type
_entity_poly.pdbx_seq_one_letter_code
_entity_poly.pdbx_strand_id
1 'polypeptide(L)'
;MLSRDVKSESYWCHRGEMMRYMMPVAIVMAVSSLSSTVQLLVIRQRLPEVESAAYYFCSRFSEIPNILWSAIAVAFFPIVSEAHEKGKDTRRMLMQVLAFTVGGGALVAVALGIGIDWLFRVVPRWQDYQPYAYLVGWLAMTNVFRVAFACFSTHEMACRRFGYAWYALPIAMLEAALLVSLTGYGFFAPYLPEAWIDGMAALRAARLEFIVWVMCGAAGMVFIGILCHMSLGRRRHGASPASE
;
A
#
# COMPACT_ATOMS: atom_id res chain seq x y z
N MET A 1 -12.48 -8.66 -38.18
CA MET A 1 -12.67 -10.12 -38.31
C MET A 1 -12.42 -10.75 -36.94
N LEU A 2 -13.48 -10.90 -36.14
CA LEU A 2 -13.43 -11.60 -34.85
C LEU A 2 -13.53 -13.10 -35.12
N SER A 3 -12.54 -13.86 -34.67
CA SER A 3 -12.39 -15.30 -34.93
C SER A 3 -13.61 -16.07 -34.43
N ARG A 4 -14.16 -16.94 -35.30
CA ARG A 4 -15.47 -17.59 -35.16
C ARG A 4 -15.39 -18.98 -34.54
N ASP A 5 -14.30 -19.28 -33.83
CA ASP A 5 -13.97 -20.60 -33.25
C ASP A 5 -13.65 -20.53 -31.74
N VAL A 6 -14.36 -19.70 -30.97
CA VAL A 6 -14.28 -19.77 -29.51
C VAL A 6 -15.29 -20.80 -29.03
N LYS A 7 -14.85 -22.05 -28.82
CA LYS A 7 -15.64 -23.08 -28.11
C LYS A 7 -16.01 -22.53 -26.73
N SER A 8 -17.30 -22.40 -26.45
CA SER A 8 -17.79 -22.06 -25.11
C SER A 8 -17.57 -23.26 -24.18
N GLU A 9 -16.49 -23.25 -23.40
CA GLU A 9 -16.28 -24.24 -22.35
C GLU A 9 -17.01 -23.83 -21.06
N SER A 10 -17.55 -24.81 -20.35
CA SER A 10 -18.26 -24.56 -19.09
C SER A 10 -17.27 -24.23 -17.98
N TYR A 11 -17.39 -23.02 -17.41
CA TYR A 11 -16.57 -22.54 -16.28
C TYR A 11 -16.56 -23.49 -15.07
N TRP A 12 -17.58 -24.34 -14.92
CA TRP A 12 -17.68 -25.32 -13.86
C TRP A 12 -16.59 -26.39 -13.91
N CYS A 13 -16.04 -26.69 -15.09
CA CYS A 13 -14.96 -27.66 -15.24
C CYS A 13 -13.65 -27.19 -14.57
N HIS A 14 -13.42 -25.87 -14.53
CA HIS A 14 -12.22 -25.25 -13.94
C HIS A 14 -12.43 -24.71 -12.52
N ARG A 15 -13.54 -25.09 -11.84
CA ARG A 15 -13.88 -24.57 -10.50
C ARG A 15 -12.75 -24.73 -9.48
N GLY A 16 -12.06 -25.87 -9.48
CA GLY A 16 -10.96 -26.12 -8.54
C GLY A 16 -9.75 -25.19 -8.73
N GLU A 17 -9.39 -24.91 -9.99
CA GLU A 17 -8.29 -24.00 -10.32
C GLU A 17 -8.65 -22.54 -10.06
N MET A 18 -9.89 -22.15 -10.36
CA MET A 18 -10.41 -20.83 -10.04
C MET A 18 -10.42 -20.59 -8.52
N MET A 19 -10.83 -21.59 -7.73
CA MET A 19 -10.91 -21.45 -6.28
C MET A 19 -9.51 -21.38 -5.62
N ARG A 20 -8.54 -22.14 -6.14
CA ARG A 20 -7.12 -22.05 -5.70
C ARG A 20 -6.49 -20.70 -5.99
N TYR A 21 -6.90 -20.03 -7.07
CA TYR A 21 -6.47 -18.67 -7.39
C TYR A 21 -7.21 -17.63 -6.54
N MET A 22 -8.52 -17.78 -6.37
CA MET A 22 -9.39 -16.84 -5.68
C MET A 22 -9.10 -16.76 -4.17
N MET A 23 -8.82 -17.88 -3.52
CA MET A 23 -8.62 -17.94 -2.07
C MET A 23 -7.48 -17.04 -1.56
N PRO A 24 -6.24 -17.09 -2.08
CA PRO A 24 -5.17 -16.20 -1.63
C PRO A 24 -5.46 -14.74 -1.95
N VAL A 25 -6.07 -14.43 -3.10
CA VAL A 25 -6.47 -13.07 -3.46
C VAL A 25 -7.50 -12.53 -2.45
N ALA A 26 -8.53 -13.32 -2.14
CA ALA A 26 -9.56 -12.94 -1.19
C ALA A 26 -8.99 -12.68 0.21
N ILE A 27 -8.06 -13.51 0.67
CA ILE A 27 -7.38 -13.33 1.96
C ILE A 27 -6.58 -12.02 1.97
N VAL A 28 -5.76 -11.78 0.93
CA VAL A 28 -4.97 -10.54 0.83
C VAL A 28 -5.87 -9.30 0.80
N MET A 29 -6.96 -9.35 0.03
CA MET A 29 -7.93 -8.24 -0.02
C MET A 29 -8.64 -8.02 1.32
N ALA A 30 -9.09 -9.09 1.98
CA ALA A 30 -9.78 -9.01 3.27
C ALA A 30 -8.87 -8.41 4.35
N VAL A 31 -7.62 -8.88 4.46
CA VAL A 31 -6.66 -8.37 5.44
C VAL A 31 -6.28 -6.92 5.15
N SER A 32 -6.06 -6.57 3.88
CA SER A 32 -5.74 -5.19 3.49
C SER A 32 -6.89 -4.22 3.80
N SER A 33 -8.13 -4.65 3.57
CA SER A 33 -9.35 -3.87 3.88
C SER A 33 -9.54 -3.70 5.39
N LEU A 34 -9.34 -4.77 6.15
CA LEU A 34 -9.42 -4.73 7.62
C LEU A 34 -8.36 -3.78 8.19
N SER A 35 -7.11 -3.89 7.76
CA SER A 35 -6.02 -3.00 8.19
C SER A 35 -6.33 -1.53 7.88
N SER A 36 -6.84 -1.23 6.68
CA SER A 36 -7.22 0.14 6.29
C SER A 36 -8.37 0.69 7.15
N THR A 37 -9.33 -0.17 7.51
CA THR A 37 -10.46 0.22 8.36
C THR A 37 -10.02 0.48 9.79
N VAL A 38 -9.13 -0.37 10.33
CA VAL A 38 -8.52 -0.17 11.65
C VAL A 38 -7.78 1.16 11.71
N GLN A 39 -7.00 1.52 10.67
CA GLN A 39 -6.30 2.81 10.58
C GLN A 39 -7.27 3.99 10.69
N LEU A 40 -8.36 3.98 9.90
CA LEU A 40 -9.35 5.05 9.94
C LEU A 40 -10.08 5.14 11.29
N LEU A 41 -10.39 4.00 11.90
CA LEU A 41 -11.03 3.95 13.21
C LEU A 41 -10.13 4.50 14.31
N VAL A 42 -8.85 4.09 14.33
CA VAL A 42 -7.86 4.59 15.29
C VAL A 42 -7.73 6.11 15.17
N ILE A 43 -7.57 6.62 13.96
CA ILE A 43 -7.43 8.06 13.71
C ILE A 43 -8.68 8.82 14.17
N ARG A 44 -9.88 8.32 13.87
CA ARG A 44 -11.14 9.01 14.20
C ARG A 44 -11.51 8.95 15.69
N GLN A 45 -11.21 7.84 16.37
CA GLN A 45 -11.60 7.65 17.78
C GLN A 45 -10.57 8.16 18.78
N ARG A 46 -9.30 8.31 18.38
CA ARG A 46 -8.20 8.55 19.32
C ARG A 46 -7.52 9.92 19.17
N LEU A 47 -7.65 10.59 18.02
CA LEU A 47 -7.10 11.93 17.83
C LEU A 47 -8.13 13.01 18.21
N PRO A 48 -7.68 14.17 18.73
CA PRO A 48 -8.53 15.35 18.89
C PRO A 48 -9.20 15.76 17.58
N GLU A 49 -10.39 16.37 17.65
CA GLU A 49 -11.18 16.74 16.46
C GLU A 49 -10.38 17.53 15.43
N VAL A 50 -9.54 18.47 15.89
CA VAL A 50 -8.67 19.30 15.04
C VAL A 50 -7.60 18.48 14.32
N GLU A 51 -6.94 17.54 15.00
CA GLU A 51 -5.90 16.69 14.40
C GLU A 51 -6.50 15.67 13.41
N SER A 52 -7.67 15.12 13.74
CA SER A 52 -8.38 14.22 12.84
C SER A 52 -8.84 14.94 11.57
N ALA A 53 -9.36 16.17 11.69
CA ALA A 53 -9.74 17.00 10.54
C ALA A 53 -8.53 17.38 9.69
N ALA A 54 -7.40 17.73 10.32
CA ALA A 54 -6.13 17.98 9.63
C ALA A 54 -5.70 16.76 8.81
N TYR A 55 -5.76 15.55 9.41
CA TYR A 55 -5.47 14.31 8.71
C TYR A 55 -6.36 14.10 7.49
N TYR A 56 -7.68 14.30 7.61
CA TYR A 56 -8.59 14.13 6.49
C TYR A 56 -8.28 15.10 5.33
N PHE A 57 -7.96 16.35 5.63
CA PHE A 57 -7.53 17.30 4.58
C PHE A 57 -6.22 16.85 3.93
N CYS A 58 -5.22 16.50 4.74
CA CYS A 58 -3.93 16.04 4.25
C CYS A 58 -4.05 14.74 3.43
N SER A 59 -4.91 13.81 3.87
CA SER A 59 -5.11 12.52 3.21
C SER A 59 -5.73 12.70 1.83
N ARG A 60 -6.64 13.66 1.64
CA ARG A 60 -7.23 13.96 0.33
C ARG A 60 -6.20 14.46 -0.68
N PHE A 61 -5.32 15.36 -0.28
CA PHE A 61 -4.22 15.78 -1.16
C PHE A 61 -3.24 14.63 -1.45
N SER A 62 -3.03 13.75 -0.46
CA SER A 62 -2.20 12.57 -0.63
C SER A 62 -2.81 11.49 -1.52
N GLU A 63 -4.09 11.56 -1.89
CA GLU A 63 -4.77 10.60 -2.79
C GLU A 63 -4.47 10.88 -4.27
N ILE A 64 -3.90 12.03 -4.62
CA ILE A 64 -3.58 12.40 -6.02
C ILE A 64 -2.77 11.30 -6.75
N PRO A 65 -1.72 10.70 -6.16
CA PRO A 65 -1.01 9.57 -6.78
C PRO A 65 -1.88 8.32 -6.99
N ASN A 66 -2.85 8.04 -6.11
CA ASN A 66 -3.77 6.91 -6.26
C ASN A 66 -4.67 7.09 -7.49
N ILE A 67 -5.13 8.31 -7.75
CA ILE A 67 -5.98 8.62 -8.91
C ILE A 67 -5.22 8.31 -10.21
N LEU A 68 -3.96 8.77 -10.31
CA LEU A 68 -3.11 8.50 -11.48
C LEU A 68 -2.91 7.00 -11.71
N TRP A 69 -2.71 6.22 -10.64
CA TRP A 69 -2.60 4.77 -10.75
C TRP A 69 -3.90 4.10 -11.17
N SER A 70 -5.04 4.52 -10.62
CA SER A 70 -6.34 3.89 -10.90
C SER A 70 -6.66 3.85 -12.40
N ALA A 71 -6.24 4.88 -13.14
CA ALA A 71 -6.38 4.95 -14.59
C ALA A 71 -5.50 3.91 -15.32
N ILE A 72 -4.28 3.66 -14.80
CA ILE A 72 -3.32 2.72 -15.38
C ILE A 72 -3.68 1.27 -15.04
N ALA A 73 -4.19 1.02 -13.83
CA ALA A 73 -4.45 -0.31 -13.29
C ALA A 73 -5.41 -1.14 -14.17
N VAL A 74 -6.44 -0.49 -14.74
CA VAL A 74 -7.47 -1.15 -15.58
C VAL A 74 -6.86 -1.76 -16.84
N ALA A 75 -5.89 -1.09 -17.45
CA ALA A 75 -5.20 -1.58 -18.65
C ALA A 75 -4.00 -2.48 -18.32
N PHE A 76 -3.38 -2.29 -17.15
CA PHE A 76 -2.15 -2.99 -16.79
C PHE A 76 -2.37 -4.50 -16.62
N PHE A 77 -3.43 -4.91 -15.92
CA PHE A 77 -3.72 -6.33 -15.69
C PHE A 77 -3.86 -7.16 -16.99
N PRO A 78 -4.72 -6.78 -17.96
CA PRO A 78 -4.88 -7.57 -19.19
C PRO A 78 -3.59 -7.63 -20.03
N ILE A 79 -2.83 -6.52 -20.12
CA ILE A 79 -1.57 -6.50 -20.88
C ILE A 79 -0.53 -7.45 -20.26
N VAL A 80 -0.43 -7.47 -18.93
CA VAL A 80 0.49 -8.38 -18.22
C VAL A 80 0.05 -9.83 -18.38
N SER A 81 -1.25 -10.12 -18.27
CA SER A 81 -1.80 -11.46 -18.45
C SER A 81 -1.51 -12.01 -19.85
N GLU A 82 -1.79 -11.23 -20.89
CA GLU A 82 -1.53 -11.62 -22.29
C GLU A 82 -0.02 -11.80 -22.56
N ALA A 83 0.82 -10.93 -22.00
CA ALA A 83 2.28 -11.07 -22.13
C ALA A 83 2.80 -12.32 -21.42
N HIS A 84 2.20 -12.70 -20.29
CA HIS A 84 2.54 -13.90 -19.55
C HIS A 84 2.12 -15.18 -20.30
N GLU A 85 0.91 -15.22 -20.86
CA GLU A 85 0.43 -16.33 -21.69
C GLU A 85 1.29 -16.54 -22.94
N LYS A 86 1.80 -15.45 -23.53
CA LYS A 86 2.74 -15.49 -24.67
C LYS A 86 4.18 -15.85 -24.28
N GLY A 87 4.45 -16.15 -23.01
CA GLY A 87 5.78 -16.51 -22.51
C GLY A 87 6.82 -15.38 -22.57
N LYS A 88 6.39 -14.11 -22.71
CA LYS A 88 7.30 -12.96 -22.76
C LYS A 88 7.80 -12.61 -21.36
N ASP A 89 9.03 -12.10 -21.27
CA ASP A 89 9.57 -11.60 -20.01
C ASP A 89 8.85 -10.31 -19.58
N THR A 90 7.87 -10.45 -18.69
CA THR A 90 7.03 -9.37 -18.18
C THR A 90 7.74 -8.50 -17.13
N ARG A 91 8.96 -8.86 -16.73
CA ARG A 91 9.70 -8.22 -15.63
C ARG A 91 10.22 -6.83 -15.98
N ARG A 92 10.65 -6.61 -17.23
CA ARG A 92 11.05 -5.26 -17.69
C ARG A 92 9.87 -4.29 -17.64
N MET A 93 8.69 -4.78 -18.03
CA MET A 93 7.45 -4.01 -17.96
C MET A 93 7.09 -3.66 -16.52
N LEU A 94 7.20 -4.63 -15.60
CA LEU A 94 7.02 -4.38 -14.17
C LEU A 94 7.99 -3.31 -13.64
N MET A 95 9.27 -3.39 -14.00
CA MET A 95 10.28 -2.43 -13.52
C MET A 95 10.04 -1.02 -14.07
N GLN A 96 9.61 -0.90 -15.34
CA GLN A 96 9.24 0.39 -15.94
C GLN A 96 8.03 1.01 -15.25
N VAL A 97 6.98 0.22 -15.01
CA VAL A 97 5.78 0.71 -14.32
C VAL A 97 6.10 1.07 -12.88
N LEU A 98 6.87 0.25 -12.15
CA LEU A 98 7.28 0.56 -10.79
C LEU A 98 8.14 1.83 -10.72
N ALA A 99 9.07 2.02 -11.66
CA ALA A 99 9.90 3.22 -11.72
C ALA A 99 9.08 4.47 -12.07
N PHE A 100 8.12 4.35 -12.99
CA PHE A 100 7.20 5.44 -13.33
C PHE A 100 6.29 5.81 -12.15
N THR A 101 5.71 4.81 -11.48
CA THR A 101 4.85 4.99 -10.32
C THR A 101 5.60 5.61 -9.14
N VAL A 102 6.78 5.08 -8.80
CA VAL A 102 7.58 5.59 -7.67
C VAL A 102 8.19 6.93 -8.01
N GLY A 103 8.76 7.10 -9.21
CA GLY A 103 9.39 8.35 -9.64
C GLY A 103 8.37 9.47 -9.83
N GLY A 104 7.31 9.23 -10.58
CA GLY A 104 6.22 10.20 -10.79
C GLY A 104 5.48 10.50 -9.49
N GLY A 105 5.20 9.47 -8.69
CA GLY A 105 4.59 9.63 -7.37
C GLY A 105 5.44 10.43 -6.40
N ALA A 106 6.75 10.16 -6.33
CA ALA A 106 7.68 10.91 -5.48
C ALA A 106 7.80 12.37 -5.93
N LEU A 107 7.81 12.64 -7.23
CA LEU A 107 7.80 14.01 -7.76
C LEU A 107 6.54 14.76 -7.33
N VAL A 108 5.37 14.12 -7.42
CA VAL A 108 4.11 14.68 -6.93
C VAL A 108 4.16 14.88 -5.41
N ALA A 109 4.69 13.94 -4.64
CA ALA A 109 4.81 14.05 -3.18
C ALA A 109 5.71 15.22 -2.76
N VAL A 110 6.84 15.44 -3.45
CA VAL A 110 7.73 16.59 -3.24
C VAL A 110 7.05 17.90 -3.63
N ALA A 111 6.39 17.94 -4.79
CA ALA A 111 5.66 19.12 -5.24
C ALA A 111 4.55 19.51 -4.25
N LEU A 112 3.81 18.53 -3.71
CA LEU A 112 2.83 18.75 -2.66
C LEU A 112 3.49 19.22 -1.37
N GLY A 113 4.57 18.59 -0.92
CA GLY A 113 5.27 18.98 0.31
C GLY A 113 5.75 20.44 0.31
N ILE A 114 6.18 20.95 -0.85
CA ILE A 114 6.64 22.34 -1.00
C ILE A 114 5.46 23.30 -1.24
N GLY A 115 4.48 22.91 -2.06
CA GLY A 115 3.39 23.79 -2.48
C GLY A 115 2.24 23.92 -1.47
N ILE A 116 2.10 22.96 -0.55
CA ILE A 116 0.92 22.89 0.30
C ILE A 116 0.91 23.93 1.43
N ASP A 117 2.07 24.33 1.97
CA ASP A 117 2.13 25.41 2.96
C ASP A 117 1.63 26.74 2.35
N TRP A 118 1.95 27.00 1.08
CA TRP A 118 1.39 28.14 0.36
C TRP A 118 -0.13 28.03 0.21
N LEU A 119 -0.65 26.86 -0.16
CA LEU A 119 -2.09 26.63 -0.33
C LEU A 119 -2.87 26.83 0.98
N PHE A 120 -2.32 26.36 2.11
CA PHE A 120 -2.95 26.48 3.43
C PHE A 120 -2.95 27.93 3.96
N ARG A 121 -1.97 28.76 3.57
CA ARG A 121 -1.93 30.19 3.91
C ARG A 121 -2.96 31.03 3.17
N VAL A 122 -3.28 30.65 1.92
CA VAL A 122 -4.21 31.42 1.05
C VAL A 122 -5.66 31.31 1.53
N VAL A 123 -6.04 30.20 2.19
CA VAL A 123 -7.41 29.97 2.65
C VAL A 123 -7.50 30.26 4.16
N PRO A 124 -8.20 31.33 4.60
CA PRO A 124 -8.24 31.74 6.00
C PRO A 124 -8.78 30.66 6.96
N ARG A 125 -9.67 29.80 6.47
CA ARG A 125 -10.24 28.68 7.23
C ARG A 125 -9.28 27.51 7.44
N TRP A 126 -8.14 27.47 6.75
CA TRP A 126 -7.19 26.36 6.80
C TRP A 126 -5.92 26.68 7.61
N GLN A 127 -5.84 27.89 8.16
CA GLN A 127 -4.69 28.33 8.95
C GLN A 127 -4.51 27.52 10.25
N ASP A 128 -5.61 27.05 10.85
CA ASP A 128 -5.57 26.17 12.03
C ASP A 128 -4.87 24.82 11.75
N TYR A 129 -4.80 24.40 10.48
CA TYR A 129 -4.18 23.14 10.06
C TYR A 129 -2.77 23.31 9.48
N GLN A 130 -2.31 24.55 9.32
CA GLN A 130 -0.99 24.88 8.78
C GLN A 130 0.19 24.15 9.48
N PRO A 131 0.18 23.93 10.82
CA PRO A 131 1.26 23.18 11.49
C PRO A 131 1.44 21.75 10.97
N TYR A 132 0.40 21.17 10.37
CA TYR A 132 0.40 19.79 9.85
C TYR A 132 0.69 19.72 8.33
N ALA A 133 0.90 20.86 7.67
CA ALA A 133 1.12 20.93 6.22
C ALA A 133 2.31 20.07 5.75
N TYR A 134 3.36 19.97 6.57
CA TYR A 134 4.54 19.17 6.23
C TYR A 134 4.26 17.66 6.19
N LEU A 135 3.21 17.18 6.87
CA LEU A 135 2.82 15.75 6.88
C LEU A 135 2.20 15.31 5.55
N VAL A 136 1.71 16.24 4.73
CA VAL A 136 1.09 15.94 3.43
C VAL A 136 2.08 15.26 2.49
N GLY A 137 3.34 15.71 2.48
CA GLY A 137 4.40 15.07 1.69
C GLY A 137 4.66 13.62 2.12
N TRP A 138 4.72 13.36 3.42
CA TRP A 138 4.93 12.02 3.98
C TRP A 138 3.74 11.09 3.75
N LEU A 139 2.51 11.61 3.88
CA LEU A 139 1.30 10.88 3.54
C LEU A 139 1.23 10.56 2.04
N ALA A 140 1.60 11.51 1.18
CA ALA A 140 1.70 11.28 -0.25
C ALA A 140 2.72 10.18 -0.55
N MET A 141 3.89 10.21 0.07
CA MET A 141 4.92 9.17 -0.10
C MET A 141 4.43 7.79 0.38
N THR A 142 3.71 7.73 1.49
CA THR A 142 3.07 6.50 1.99
C THR A 142 2.13 5.93 0.93
N ASN A 143 1.30 6.77 0.31
CA ASN A 143 0.43 6.35 -0.77
C ASN A 143 1.21 5.91 -2.01
N VAL A 144 2.30 6.58 -2.37
CA VAL A 144 3.18 6.14 -3.48
C VAL A 144 3.70 4.73 -3.26
N PHE A 145 4.14 4.40 -2.04
CA PHE A 145 4.56 3.03 -1.71
C PHE A 145 3.41 2.02 -1.75
N ARG A 146 2.23 2.39 -1.26
CA ARG A 146 1.02 1.54 -1.35
C ARG A 146 0.61 1.29 -2.79
N VAL A 147 0.70 2.30 -3.65
CA VAL A 147 0.46 2.18 -5.09
C VAL A 147 1.50 1.26 -5.73
N ALA A 148 2.79 1.43 -5.41
CA ALA A 148 3.85 0.56 -5.92
C ALA A 148 3.61 -0.91 -5.52
N PHE A 149 3.15 -1.16 -4.29
CA PHE A 149 2.71 -2.48 -3.85
C PHE A 149 1.49 -2.98 -4.64
N ALA A 150 0.49 -2.13 -4.90
CA ALA A 150 -0.67 -2.49 -5.72
C ALA A 150 -0.27 -2.84 -7.16
N CYS A 151 0.69 -2.13 -7.75
CA CYS A 151 1.25 -2.46 -9.07
C CYS A 151 1.88 -3.86 -9.07
N PHE A 152 2.72 -4.11 -8.07
CA PHE A 152 3.45 -5.37 -7.94
C PHE A 152 2.52 -6.54 -7.66
N SER A 153 1.57 -6.39 -6.73
CA SER A 153 0.60 -7.45 -6.41
C SER A 153 -0.30 -7.77 -7.61
N THR A 154 -0.73 -6.76 -8.37
CA THR A 154 -1.53 -6.95 -9.60
C THR A 154 -0.74 -7.73 -10.66
N HIS A 155 0.55 -7.43 -10.82
CA HIS A 155 1.43 -8.17 -11.72
C HIS A 155 1.62 -9.62 -11.30
N GLU A 156 1.93 -9.86 -10.02
CA GLU A 156 2.14 -11.20 -9.48
C GLU A 156 0.84 -12.03 -9.50
N MET A 157 -0.31 -11.39 -9.23
CA MET A 157 -1.63 -11.99 -9.41
C MET A 157 -1.85 -12.40 -10.88
N ALA A 158 -1.57 -11.52 -11.85
CA ALA A 158 -1.67 -11.86 -13.27
C ALA A 158 -0.77 -13.05 -13.66
N CYS A 159 0.40 -13.19 -13.03
CA CYS A 159 1.31 -14.33 -13.22
C CYS A 159 1.01 -15.55 -12.31
N ARG A 160 -0.11 -15.57 -11.58
CA ARG A 160 -0.50 -16.62 -10.60
C ARG A 160 0.57 -16.92 -9.54
N ARG A 161 1.38 -15.92 -9.18
CA ARG A 161 2.42 -16.02 -8.15
C ARG A 161 1.95 -15.29 -6.89
N PHE A 162 1.90 -16.01 -5.77
CA PHE A 162 1.39 -15.48 -4.50
C PHE A 162 2.45 -15.38 -3.41
N GLY A 163 3.74 -15.54 -3.77
CA GLY A 163 4.84 -15.50 -2.80
C GLY A 163 4.91 -14.19 -2.01
N TYR A 164 4.38 -13.09 -2.56
CA TYR A 164 4.38 -11.80 -1.89
C TYR A 164 3.43 -11.72 -0.68
N ALA A 165 2.38 -12.55 -0.66
CA ALA A 165 1.40 -12.56 0.43
C ALA A 165 2.07 -12.93 1.76
N TRP A 166 3.13 -13.74 1.73
CA TRP A 166 3.83 -14.22 2.92
C TRP A 166 4.49 -13.11 3.74
N TYR A 167 5.00 -12.05 3.10
CA TYR A 167 5.57 -10.90 3.82
C TYR A 167 4.59 -9.73 3.92
N ALA A 168 3.72 -9.52 2.93
CA ALA A 168 2.80 -8.39 2.94
C ALA A 168 1.72 -8.51 4.03
N LEU A 169 1.16 -9.72 4.22
CA LEU A 169 0.16 -9.99 5.25
C LEU A 169 0.65 -9.74 6.68
N PRO A 170 1.80 -10.32 7.13
CA PRO A 170 2.26 -10.07 8.49
C PRO A 170 2.67 -8.62 8.72
N ILE A 171 3.23 -7.92 7.72
CA ILE A 171 3.55 -6.50 7.86
C ILE A 171 2.27 -5.67 8.05
N ALA A 172 1.22 -5.93 7.26
CA ALA A 172 -0.06 -5.22 7.39
C ALA A 172 -0.76 -5.51 8.72
N MET A 173 -0.67 -6.74 9.22
CA MET A 173 -1.20 -7.13 10.53
C MET A 173 -0.39 -6.50 11.67
N LEU A 174 0.94 -6.48 11.57
CA LEU A 174 1.82 -5.83 12.55
C LEU A 174 1.58 -4.32 12.58
N GLU A 175 1.42 -3.66 11.44
CA GLU A 175 1.06 -2.23 11.38
C GLU A 175 -0.27 -1.97 12.09
N ALA A 176 -1.30 -2.76 11.80
CA ALA A 176 -2.60 -2.63 12.46
C ALA A 176 -2.51 -2.90 13.98
N ALA A 177 -1.80 -3.95 14.39
CA ALA A 177 -1.61 -4.30 15.79
C ALA A 177 -0.81 -3.22 16.54
N LEU A 178 0.25 -2.69 15.92
CA LEU A 178 1.04 -1.58 16.45
C LEU A 178 0.16 -0.35 16.63
N LEU A 179 -0.59 0.06 15.61
CA LEU A 179 -1.47 1.22 15.71
C LEU A 179 -2.53 1.05 16.81
N VAL A 180 -3.15 -0.12 16.92
CA VAL A 180 -4.16 -0.39 17.97
C VAL A 180 -3.54 -0.43 19.36
N SER A 181 -2.37 -1.07 19.54
CA SER A 181 -1.71 -1.19 20.85
C SER A 181 -1.08 0.13 21.31
N LEU A 182 -0.44 0.88 20.41
CA LEU A 182 0.22 2.16 20.68
C LEU A 182 -0.79 3.28 20.99
N THR A 183 -1.93 3.32 20.29
CA THR A 183 -2.96 4.37 20.47
C THR A 183 -4.08 3.98 21.44
N GLY A 184 -4.23 2.68 21.71
CA GLY A 184 -5.25 2.10 22.57
C GLY A 184 -4.75 1.68 23.95
N TYR A 185 -3.62 2.22 24.43
CA TYR A 185 -3.00 1.82 25.70
C TYR A 185 -3.97 1.88 26.90
N GLY A 186 -4.93 2.82 26.91
CA GLY A 186 -5.97 2.90 27.94
C GLY A 186 -7.01 1.77 27.93
N PHE A 187 -7.25 1.13 26.78
CA PHE A 187 -8.13 -0.06 26.70
C PHE A 187 -7.43 -1.32 27.24
N PHE A 188 -6.11 -1.39 27.11
CA PHE A 188 -5.28 -2.48 27.62
C PHE A 188 -4.75 -2.21 29.04
N ALA A 189 -5.19 -1.15 29.70
CA ALA A 189 -4.83 -0.83 31.09
C ALA A 189 -4.97 -2.01 32.08
N PRO A 190 -5.99 -2.90 32.00
CA PRO A 190 -6.06 -4.05 32.89
C PRO A 190 -5.13 -5.22 32.51
N TYR A 191 -4.50 -5.20 31.33
CA TYR A 191 -3.71 -6.32 30.79
C TYR A 191 -2.22 -5.97 30.56
N LEU A 192 -1.83 -4.70 30.65
CA LEU A 192 -0.46 -4.23 30.40
C LEU A 192 0.24 -3.75 31.68
N PRO A 193 1.57 -3.93 31.80
CA PRO A 193 2.34 -3.39 32.92
C PRO A 193 2.27 -1.85 32.96
N GLU A 194 2.19 -1.28 34.16
CA GLU A 194 2.16 0.19 34.36
C GLU A 194 3.34 0.90 33.68
N ALA A 195 4.54 0.29 33.69
CA ALA A 195 5.71 0.82 32.99
C ALA A 195 5.53 0.97 31.47
N TRP A 196 4.72 0.11 30.84
CA TRP A 196 4.37 0.24 29.42
C TRP A 196 3.40 1.39 29.18
N ILE A 197 2.44 1.57 30.09
CA ILE A 197 1.47 2.67 30.04
C ILE A 197 2.17 4.02 30.24
N ASP A 198 3.09 4.11 31.20
CA ASP A 198 3.89 5.31 31.45
C ASP A 198 4.87 5.60 30.31
N GLY A 199 5.48 4.56 29.73
CA GLY A 199 6.29 4.69 28.52
C GLY A 199 5.49 5.21 27.33
N MET A 200 4.27 4.71 27.13
CA MET A 200 3.36 5.15 26.06
C MET A 200 2.81 6.57 26.29
N ALA A 201 2.50 6.91 27.55
CA ALA A 201 2.08 8.25 27.94
C ALA A 201 3.22 9.27 27.75
N ALA A 202 4.46 8.89 28.04
CA ALA A 202 5.66 9.70 27.79
C ALA A 202 5.94 9.90 26.29
N LEU A 203 5.64 8.89 25.46
CA LEU A 203 5.83 8.93 24.00
C LEU A 203 4.84 9.84 23.25
N ARG A 204 3.75 10.31 23.90
CA ARG A 204 2.65 11.03 23.22
C ARG A 204 2.20 10.33 21.93
N ALA A 205 2.04 9.01 21.99
CA ALA A 205 1.78 8.15 20.83
C ALA A 205 0.48 8.46 20.08
N ALA A 206 -0.46 9.19 20.70
CA ALA A 206 -1.67 9.73 20.08
C ALA A 206 -1.43 11.08 19.37
N ARG A 207 -0.28 11.23 18.69
CA ARG A 207 0.02 12.38 17.83
C ARG A 207 -0.07 11.97 16.38
N LEU A 208 -0.64 12.86 15.57
CA LEU A 208 -0.77 12.65 14.14
C LEU A 208 0.56 12.28 13.46
N GLU A 209 1.64 12.95 13.83
CA GLU A 209 2.98 12.74 13.28
C GLU A 209 3.43 11.28 13.43
N PHE A 210 3.30 10.73 14.65
CA PHE A 210 3.74 9.38 14.97
C PHE A 210 2.99 8.33 14.14
N ILE A 211 1.68 8.51 13.96
CA ILE A 211 0.85 7.63 13.12
C ILE A 211 1.33 7.67 11.67
N VAL A 212 1.57 8.87 11.12
CA VAL A 212 2.07 9.03 9.74
C VAL A 212 3.44 8.37 9.55
N TRP A 213 4.35 8.51 10.51
CA TRP A 213 5.66 7.85 10.47
C TRP A 213 5.56 6.33 10.51
N VAL A 214 4.69 5.76 11.36
CA VAL A 214 4.45 4.31 11.43
C VAL A 214 3.88 3.80 10.09
N MET A 215 2.90 4.50 9.52
CA MET A 215 2.32 4.13 8.22
C MET A 215 3.35 4.21 7.09
N CYS A 216 4.16 5.27 7.06
CA CYS A 216 5.23 5.44 6.08
C CYS A 216 6.30 4.35 6.22
N GLY A 217 6.69 4.02 7.46
CA GLY A 217 7.66 2.97 7.76
C GLY A 217 7.16 1.59 7.34
N ALA A 218 5.90 1.25 7.66
CA ALA A 218 5.28 0.00 7.24
C ALA A 218 5.22 -0.11 5.70
N ALA A 219 4.76 0.94 5.03
CA ALA A 219 4.72 0.98 3.57
C ALA A 219 6.12 0.87 2.93
N GLY A 220 7.12 1.53 3.52
CA GLY A 220 8.52 1.42 3.12
C GLY A 220 9.09 0.00 3.29
N MET A 221 8.76 -0.68 4.39
CA MET A 221 9.16 -2.09 4.61
C MET A 221 8.56 -3.02 3.57
N VAL A 222 7.27 -2.84 3.22
CA VAL A 222 6.65 -3.59 2.13
C VAL A 222 7.36 -3.34 0.80
N PHE A 223 7.71 -2.08 0.52
CA PHE A 223 8.44 -1.72 -0.69
C PHE A 223 9.84 -2.34 -0.75
N ILE A 224 10.60 -2.35 0.35
CA ILE A 224 11.87 -3.07 0.45
C ILE A 224 11.67 -4.57 0.21
N GLY A 225 10.60 -5.15 0.77
CA GLY A 225 10.21 -6.54 0.51
C GLY A 225 10.02 -6.84 -0.97
N ILE A 226 9.38 -5.95 -1.72
CA ILE A 226 9.23 -6.04 -3.18
C ILE A 226 10.59 -6.05 -3.86
N LEU A 227 11.49 -5.10 -3.53
CA LEU A 227 12.83 -5.01 -4.13
C LEU A 227 13.68 -6.26 -3.82
N CYS A 228 13.60 -6.78 -2.60
CA CYS A 228 14.24 -8.02 -2.20
C CYS A 228 13.68 -9.21 -3.00
N HIS A 229 12.36 -9.32 -3.14
CA HIS A 229 11.73 -10.39 -3.90
C HIS A 229 12.11 -10.33 -5.38
N MET A 230 12.14 -9.13 -5.97
CA MET A 230 12.61 -8.91 -7.33
C MET A 230 14.10 -9.25 -7.49
N SER A 231 14.97 -8.92 -6.53
CA SER A 231 16.41 -9.20 -6.64
C SER A 231 16.74 -10.69 -6.47
N LEU A 232 16.05 -11.40 -5.57
CA LEU A 232 16.16 -12.85 -5.38
C LEU A 232 15.70 -13.63 -6.62
N GLY A 233 14.63 -13.17 -7.28
CA GLY A 233 14.21 -13.71 -8.59
C GLY A 233 15.26 -13.54 -9.70
N ARG A 234 16.14 -12.53 -9.60
CA ARG A 234 17.28 -12.34 -10.53
C ARG A 234 18.34 -13.43 -10.36
N ARG A 235 18.62 -13.83 -9.11
CA ARG A 235 19.63 -14.86 -8.81
C ARG A 235 19.17 -16.26 -9.24
N ARG A 236 17.88 -16.59 -9.14
CA ARG A 236 17.35 -17.91 -9.58
C ARG A 236 17.41 -18.14 -11.09
N HIS A 237 17.33 -17.10 -11.93
CA HIS A 237 17.51 -17.26 -13.39
C HIS A 237 18.95 -17.07 -13.86
N GLY A 238 19.81 -16.39 -13.09
CA GLY A 238 21.26 -16.36 -13.35
C GLY A 238 22.01 -17.62 -12.91
N ALA A 239 21.36 -18.51 -12.15
CA ALA A 239 21.92 -19.77 -11.66
C ALA A 239 21.34 -21.00 -12.36
N SER A 240 20.77 -20.85 -13.56
CA SER A 240 20.62 -21.99 -14.46
C SER A 240 21.91 -22.08 -15.27
N PRO A 241 22.84 -23.01 -14.96
CA PRO A 241 23.90 -23.32 -15.89
C PRO A 241 23.24 -23.83 -17.17
N ALA A 242 23.76 -23.39 -18.30
CA ALA A 242 23.60 -24.10 -19.55
C ALA A 242 24.07 -25.54 -19.32
N SER A 243 23.18 -26.50 -19.50
CA SER A 243 23.48 -27.92 -19.74
C SER A 243 22.40 -28.34 -20.74
N GLU A 244 22.75 -28.33 -22.03
CA GLU A 244 23.20 -29.54 -22.77
C GLU A 244 22.12 -30.61 -22.80
#